data_AF-A0A7J9JWE0-F1
#
_entry.id   AF-A0A7J9JWE0-F1
#
_cell.length_a   1.000
_cell.length_b   1.000
_cell.length_c   1.000
_cell.angle_alpha   90.00
_cell.angle_beta   90.00
_cell.angle_gamma   90.00
#
_symmetry.space_group_name_H-M   'P 1'
#
loop_
_entity.id
_entity.type
_entity.pdbx_description
1 polymer ?
#
loop_
_entity_poly.entity_id
_entity_poly.type
_entity_poly.pdbx_seq_one_letter_code
_entity_poly.pdbx_strand_id
1 'polypeptide(L)'
;MALGGEGLNSTLLQEEADKSFNLLPFLQNVNFTRTYHFVGMLVKALESNWAALSEEIGLWIPTEVINQEHDDKPEGVEDTEEEDQILAGRPLPPQCHAELHTDYDGAAVRWGLTHHKESAADCCQACLDQAKNAKPGEKKCNIWVYCPSENGCYSPDIYQHKHMECWLKFSEKPRLNFKNRYSEQYRDRHPKAPVMVPWVSGIISE
;
A
#
# COMPACT_ATOMS: atom_id res chain seq x y z
N MET A 1 36.55 -16.37 -38.78
CA MET A 1 36.76 -16.75 -37.36
C MET A 1 35.48 -16.44 -36.62
N ALA A 2 34.88 -17.46 -36.01
CA ALA A 2 33.74 -17.36 -35.11
C ALA A 2 34.21 -17.02 -33.69
N LEU A 3 33.31 -16.45 -32.87
CA LEU A 3 32.96 -16.72 -31.46
C LEU A 3 31.94 -15.61 -31.08
N GLY A 4 30.77 -15.79 -30.47
CA GLY A 4 30.05 -16.92 -29.89
C GLY A 4 28.97 -16.30 -28.98
N GLY A 5 27.68 -16.55 -29.26
CA GLY A 5 26.55 -16.09 -28.43
C GLY A 5 25.73 -17.30 -28.03
N GLU A 6 25.65 -17.54 -26.72
CA GLU A 6 25.07 -18.74 -26.11
C GLU A 6 23.56 -18.80 -26.38
N GLY A 7 23.11 -19.94 -26.92
CA GLY A 7 21.70 -20.19 -27.21
C GLY A 7 20.90 -20.41 -25.93
N LEU A 8 19.73 -19.78 -25.85
CA LEU A 8 18.71 -20.07 -24.85
C LEU A 8 18.38 -21.57 -24.86
N ASN A 9 18.46 -22.18 -23.68
CA ASN A 9 18.32 -23.62 -23.47
C ASN A 9 16.86 -24.06 -23.72
N SER A 10 16.67 -24.98 -24.68
CA SER A 10 15.36 -25.50 -25.10
C SER A 10 14.55 -26.14 -23.96
N THR A 11 15.18 -26.49 -22.84
CA THR A 11 14.53 -27.04 -21.65
C THR A 11 13.70 -25.99 -20.89
N LEU A 12 14.11 -24.71 -20.92
CA LEU A 12 13.43 -23.63 -20.17
C LEU A 12 12.08 -23.27 -20.82
N LEU A 13 12.06 -23.23 -22.16
CA LEU A 13 10.85 -22.96 -22.95
C LEU A 13 9.80 -24.07 -22.80
N GLN A 14 10.25 -25.31 -22.57
CA GLN A 14 9.35 -26.45 -22.33
C GLN A 14 8.67 -26.33 -20.96
N GLU A 15 9.38 -25.86 -19.94
CA GLU A 15 8.87 -25.69 -18.58
C GLU A 15 7.83 -24.55 -18.46
N GLU A 16 7.98 -23.46 -19.22
CA GLU A 16 7.02 -22.35 -19.25
C GLU A 16 5.74 -22.69 -20.03
N ALA A 17 5.84 -23.51 -21.07
CA ALA A 17 4.69 -24.03 -21.80
C ALA A 17 3.83 -24.95 -20.93
N ASP A 18 4.45 -25.83 -20.14
CA ASP A 18 3.74 -26.75 -19.23
C ASP A 18 3.06 -26.02 -18.05
N LYS A 19 3.63 -24.90 -17.58
CA LYS A 19 3.02 -24.05 -16.55
C LYS A 19 1.79 -23.31 -17.06
N SER A 20 1.81 -22.88 -18.32
CA SER A 20 0.69 -22.19 -18.96
C SER A 20 -0.51 -23.11 -19.22
N PHE A 21 -0.25 -24.40 -19.47
CA PHE A 21 -1.30 -25.41 -19.72
C PHE A 21 -2.11 -25.78 -18.47
N ASN A 22 -1.52 -25.60 -17.27
CA ASN A 22 -2.19 -25.87 -15.99
C ASN A 22 -3.18 -24.78 -15.54
N LEU A 23 -3.26 -23.65 -16.26
CA LEU A 23 -4.15 -22.52 -15.95
C LEU A 23 -5.51 -22.56 -16.68
N LEU A 24 -5.74 -23.55 -17.54
CA LEU A 24 -6.99 -23.68 -18.32
C LEU A 24 -7.72 -24.98 -17.98
N PRO A 25 -8.68 -24.98 -17.03
CA PRO A 25 -9.38 -26.19 -16.60
C PRO A 25 -10.31 -26.81 -17.66
N PHE A 26 -10.40 -26.22 -18.86
CA PHE A 26 -11.38 -26.60 -19.88
C PHE A 26 -10.91 -27.66 -20.89
N LEU A 27 -9.63 -28.10 -20.85
CA LEU A 27 -9.07 -28.97 -21.90
C LEU A 27 -8.92 -30.45 -21.50
N GLN A 28 -9.45 -30.88 -20.36
CA GLN A 28 -9.27 -32.26 -19.88
C GLN A 28 -9.98 -33.35 -20.71
N ASN A 29 -10.82 -33.02 -21.69
CA ASN A 29 -11.62 -33.98 -22.45
C ASN A 29 -11.38 -34.02 -23.97
N VAL A 30 -10.24 -33.51 -24.47
CA VAL A 30 -9.98 -33.49 -25.92
C VAL A 30 -8.87 -34.46 -26.31
N ASN A 31 -9.18 -35.34 -27.28
CA ASN A 31 -8.29 -36.39 -27.76
C ASN A 31 -6.99 -35.82 -28.35
N PHE A 32 -5.88 -36.11 -27.66
CA PHE A 32 -4.63 -35.33 -27.61
C PHE A 32 -3.86 -35.26 -28.94
N THR A 33 -3.93 -36.29 -29.79
CA THR A 33 -3.14 -36.36 -31.04
C THR A 33 -3.69 -35.49 -32.17
N ARG A 34 -5.01 -35.20 -32.19
CA ARG A 34 -5.62 -34.34 -33.21
C ARG A 34 -5.44 -32.85 -32.90
N THR A 35 -5.29 -32.52 -31.62
CA THR A 35 -5.10 -31.17 -31.10
C THR A 35 -3.69 -30.65 -31.35
N TYR A 36 -2.63 -31.45 -31.25
CA TYR A 36 -1.26 -30.94 -31.54
C TYR A 36 -1.07 -30.48 -32.98
N HIS A 37 -1.60 -31.23 -33.95
CA HIS A 37 -1.51 -30.84 -35.34
C HIS A 37 -2.33 -29.56 -35.61
N PHE A 38 -3.51 -29.46 -35.00
CA PHE A 38 -4.37 -28.28 -35.15
C PHE A 38 -3.80 -27.04 -34.45
N VAL A 39 -3.26 -27.19 -33.23
CA VAL A 39 -2.57 -26.13 -32.48
C VAL A 39 -1.31 -25.71 -33.23
N GLY A 40 -0.51 -26.65 -33.75
CA GLY A 40 0.67 -26.34 -34.56
C GLY A 40 0.32 -25.63 -35.88
N MET A 41 -0.79 -25.98 -36.51
CA MET A 41 -1.31 -25.26 -37.69
C MET A 41 -1.83 -23.87 -37.33
N LEU A 42 -2.51 -23.71 -36.19
CA LEU A 42 -3.00 -22.42 -35.70
C LEU A 42 -1.85 -21.49 -35.35
N VAL A 43 -0.82 -21.98 -34.65
CA VAL A 43 0.40 -21.21 -34.37
C VAL A 43 1.06 -20.77 -35.67
N LYS A 44 1.23 -21.68 -36.64
CA LYS A 44 1.80 -21.31 -37.95
C LYS A 44 0.93 -20.28 -38.69
N ALA A 45 -0.39 -20.41 -38.66
CA ALA A 45 -1.30 -19.46 -39.32
C ALA A 45 -1.31 -18.09 -38.62
N LEU A 46 -1.25 -18.07 -37.28
CA LEU A 46 -1.16 -16.86 -36.46
C LEU A 46 0.19 -16.16 -36.66
N GLU A 47 1.30 -16.89 -36.65
CA GLU A 47 2.64 -16.34 -36.93
C GLU A 47 2.73 -15.80 -38.37
N SER A 48 2.09 -16.46 -39.34
CA SER A 48 2.10 -16.04 -40.74
C SER A 48 1.40 -14.71 -41.00
N ASN A 49 0.46 -14.31 -40.13
CA ASN A 49 -0.32 -13.09 -40.31
C ASN A 49 -0.48 -12.28 -39.00
N TRP A 50 0.51 -12.41 -38.11
CA TRP A 50 0.49 -11.82 -36.77
C TRP A 50 0.33 -10.30 -36.83
N ALA A 51 0.96 -9.64 -37.80
CA ALA A 51 0.88 -8.19 -37.98
C ALA A 51 -0.56 -7.71 -38.24
N ALA A 52 -1.26 -8.34 -39.20
CA ALA A 52 -2.64 -7.97 -39.53
C ALA A 52 -3.61 -8.27 -38.38
N LEU A 53 -3.42 -9.40 -37.70
CA LEU A 53 -4.24 -9.74 -36.53
C LEU A 53 -3.99 -8.77 -35.37
N SER A 54 -2.74 -8.39 -35.12
CA SER A 54 -2.36 -7.45 -34.05
C SER A 54 -2.99 -6.07 -34.27
N GLU A 55 -3.05 -5.60 -35.52
CA GLU A 55 -3.76 -4.38 -35.89
C GLU A 55 -5.28 -4.52 -35.69
N GLU A 56 -5.88 -5.64 -36.10
CA GLU A 56 -7.32 -5.88 -35.98
C GLU A 56 -7.81 -6.02 -34.53
N ILE A 57 -7.00 -6.62 -33.63
CA ILE A 57 -7.32 -6.76 -32.20
C ILE A 57 -6.83 -5.57 -31.34
N GLY A 58 -6.23 -4.55 -31.95
CA GLY A 58 -5.76 -3.34 -31.25
C GLY A 58 -4.56 -3.56 -30.31
N LEU A 59 -3.78 -4.63 -30.53
CA LEU A 59 -2.57 -4.96 -29.77
C LEU A 59 -1.28 -4.49 -30.48
N TRP A 60 -1.42 -3.64 -31.50
CA TRP A 60 -0.28 -3.08 -32.21
C TRP A 60 0.41 -2.01 -31.34
N ILE A 61 1.65 -2.28 -30.97
CA ILE A 61 2.56 -1.29 -30.37
C ILE A 61 3.45 -0.77 -31.51
N PRO A 62 3.52 0.55 -31.75
CA PRO A 62 4.42 1.10 -32.76
C PRO A 62 5.86 0.63 -32.54
N THR A 63 6.58 0.34 -33.62
CA THR A 63 8.02 0.03 -33.57
C THR A 63 8.84 1.20 -33.00
N GLU A 64 8.30 2.40 -33.10
CA GLU A 64 8.83 3.64 -32.53
C GLU A 64 7.79 4.22 -31.56
N VAL A 65 7.97 3.96 -30.26
CA VAL A 65 7.24 4.66 -29.21
C VAL A 65 7.91 6.02 -29.01
N ILE A 66 7.38 7.07 -29.64
CA ILE A 66 7.79 8.44 -29.36
C ILE A 66 7.10 8.85 -28.06
N ASN A 67 7.77 8.64 -26.94
CA ASN A 67 7.35 9.24 -25.67
C ASN A 67 7.56 10.75 -25.79
N GLN A 68 6.48 11.50 -26.04
CA GLN A 68 6.50 12.93 -25.72
C GLN A 68 6.21 13.03 -24.23
N GLU A 69 7.25 13.39 -23.48
CA GLU A 69 7.10 13.81 -22.09
C GLU A 69 6.29 15.10 -22.10
N HIS A 70 4.99 14.97 -21.83
CA HIS A 70 4.14 16.10 -21.56
C HIS A 70 4.38 16.50 -20.11
N ASP A 71 5.07 17.63 -19.93
CA ASP A 71 5.20 18.27 -18.63
C ASP A 71 3.87 18.96 -18.32
N ASP A 72 2.85 18.17 -18.00
CA ASP A 72 1.53 18.64 -17.55
C ASP A 72 1.60 19.26 -16.14
N LYS A 73 2.81 19.28 -15.54
CA LYS A 73 3.09 19.92 -14.27
C LYS A 73 3.12 21.45 -14.48
N PRO A 74 2.18 22.19 -13.89
CA PRO A 74 2.17 23.65 -14.04
C PRO A 74 3.45 24.27 -13.44
N GLU A 75 4.08 25.17 -14.20
CA GLU A 75 5.27 25.91 -13.74
C GLU A 75 4.95 26.66 -12.43
N GLY A 76 5.69 26.34 -11.37
CA GLY A 76 5.55 26.95 -10.04
C GLY A 76 4.92 26.07 -8.97
N VAL A 77 4.56 24.82 -9.28
CA VAL A 77 4.29 23.78 -8.27
C VAL A 77 5.61 23.05 -8.03
N GLU A 78 6.36 23.47 -7.02
CA GLU A 78 7.42 22.61 -6.45
C GLU A 78 6.75 21.32 -5.98
N ASP A 79 7.42 20.16 -6.11
CA ASP A 79 7.00 18.93 -5.40
C ASP A 79 7.11 19.25 -3.91
N THR A 80 6.06 19.84 -3.35
CA THR A 80 6.04 20.12 -1.93
C THR A 80 6.04 18.78 -1.22
N GLU A 81 6.77 18.65 -0.11
CA GLU A 81 6.79 17.47 0.77
C GLU A 81 5.39 17.07 1.31
N GLU A 82 4.32 17.74 0.86
CA GLU A 82 2.90 17.50 1.10
C GLU A 82 2.32 16.37 0.21
N GLU A 83 2.97 16.03 -0.90
CA GLU A 83 2.49 14.97 -1.81
C GLU A 83 2.68 13.55 -1.21
N ASP A 84 3.70 13.38 -0.35
CA ASP A 84 3.97 12.14 0.39
C ASP A 84 3.08 11.97 1.64
N GLN A 85 2.15 12.91 1.87
CA GLN A 85 1.34 13.02 3.09
C GLN A 85 -0.14 12.63 2.89
N ILE A 86 -0.44 11.84 1.86
CA ILE A 86 -1.80 11.40 1.55
C ILE A 86 -2.17 10.20 2.43
N LEU A 87 -3.13 10.40 3.33
CA LEU A 87 -3.71 9.31 4.12
C LEU A 87 -4.76 8.55 3.32
N ALA A 88 -4.67 7.22 3.36
CA ALA A 88 -5.67 6.36 2.76
C ALA A 88 -7.05 6.52 3.44
N GLY A 89 -8.10 6.42 2.63
CA GLY A 89 -9.50 6.47 3.08
C GLY A 89 -10.17 7.83 2.84
N ARG A 90 -11.26 8.07 3.57
CA ARG A 90 -12.02 9.33 3.45
C ARG A 90 -11.25 10.51 4.06
N PRO A 91 -11.49 11.74 3.60
CA PRO A 91 -10.89 12.93 4.20
C PRO A 91 -11.21 13.03 5.70
N LEU A 92 -10.22 13.47 6.48
CA LEU A 92 -10.36 13.72 7.91
C LEU A 92 -11.19 14.98 8.17
N PRO A 93 -12.22 14.91 9.03
CA PRO A 93 -12.93 16.10 9.49
C PRO A 93 -11.98 17.09 10.19
N PRO A 94 -12.18 18.42 10.07
CA PRO A 94 -11.33 19.42 10.73
C PRO A 94 -11.25 19.26 12.25
N GLN A 95 -12.35 18.83 12.89
CA GLN A 95 -12.35 18.61 14.34
C GLN A 95 -11.46 17.46 14.81
N CYS A 96 -10.89 16.67 13.88
CA CYS A 96 -9.94 15.62 14.22
C CYS A 96 -8.54 16.15 14.48
N HIS A 97 -8.22 17.39 14.03
CA HIS A 97 -6.91 18.04 14.13
C HIS A 97 -5.77 17.06 13.82
N ALA A 98 -5.86 16.44 12.64
CA ALA A 98 -4.97 15.38 12.27
C ALA A 98 -3.55 15.91 12.01
N GLU A 99 -2.59 15.22 12.59
CA GLU A 99 -1.18 15.52 12.48
C GLU A 99 -0.42 14.26 12.07
N LEU A 100 0.24 14.34 10.92
CA LEU A 100 1.14 13.29 10.45
C LEU A 100 2.40 13.25 11.31
N HIS A 101 3.02 12.07 11.33
CA HIS A 101 4.24 11.81 12.08
C HIS A 101 4.15 12.25 13.54
N THR A 102 3.06 11.89 14.20
CA THR A 102 2.74 12.37 15.55
C THR A 102 2.21 11.25 16.40
N ASP A 103 2.73 11.12 17.62
CA ASP A 103 2.16 10.29 18.67
C ASP A 103 1.90 11.15 19.91
N TYR A 104 0.64 11.15 20.35
CA TYR A 104 0.19 11.81 21.56
C TYR A 104 0.08 10.81 22.71
N ASP A 105 0.56 11.21 23.88
CA ASP A 105 0.54 10.42 25.09
C ASP A 105 -0.82 10.52 25.81
N GLY A 106 -1.23 9.45 26.49
CA GLY A 106 -2.49 9.43 27.20
C GLY A 106 -2.92 8.07 27.71
N ALA A 107 -3.91 8.06 28.61
CA ALA A 107 -4.49 6.82 29.12
C ALA A 107 -5.38 6.18 28.06
N ALA A 108 -5.11 4.93 27.67
CA ALA A 108 -5.93 4.21 26.71
C ALA A 108 -7.35 4.00 27.27
N VAL A 109 -8.35 4.54 26.58
CA VAL A 109 -9.78 4.24 26.79
C VAL A 109 -10.23 3.10 25.87
N ARG A 110 -9.51 2.89 24.76
CA ARG A 110 -9.57 1.68 23.92
C ARG A 110 -8.16 1.33 23.44
N TRP A 111 -7.77 0.08 23.64
CA TRP A 111 -6.45 -0.43 23.25
C TRP A 111 -6.39 -0.71 21.74
N GLY A 112 -5.39 -0.15 21.05
CA GLY A 112 -5.21 -0.32 19.61
C GLY A 112 -4.83 -1.73 19.19
N LEU A 113 -4.11 -2.49 20.03
CA LEU A 113 -3.73 -3.89 19.79
C LEU A 113 -4.92 -4.80 19.40
N THR A 114 -6.14 -4.45 19.85
CA THR A 114 -7.37 -5.19 19.53
C THR A 114 -8.44 -4.31 18.88
N HIS A 115 -8.08 -3.08 18.51
CA HIS A 115 -9.00 -2.12 17.90
C HIS A 115 -8.41 -1.59 16.61
N HIS A 116 -8.84 -2.17 15.50
CA HIS A 116 -8.37 -1.78 14.17
C HIS A 116 -9.43 -0.97 13.43
N LYS A 117 -8.96 -0.04 12.57
CA LYS A 117 -9.79 0.80 11.71
C LYS A 117 -9.19 0.90 10.31
N GLU A 118 -10.04 0.97 9.30
CA GLU A 118 -9.61 1.00 7.91
C GLU A 118 -8.88 2.29 7.53
N SER A 119 -9.08 3.37 8.28
CA SER A 119 -8.46 4.67 8.01
C SER A 119 -8.27 5.51 9.26
N ALA A 120 -7.41 6.53 9.16
CA ALA A 120 -7.25 7.56 10.19
C ALA A 120 -8.57 8.29 10.49
N ALA A 121 -9.37 8.58 9.45
CA ALA A 121 -10.67 9.20 9.61
C ALA A 121 -11.65 8.35 10.42
N ASP A 122 -11.62 7.03 10.25
CA ASP A 122 -12.47 6.11 11.02
C ASP A 122 -11.96 5.92 12.44
N CYS A 123 -10.66 6.06 12.67
CA CYS A 123 -10.09 6.11 14.02
C CYS A 123 -10.50 7.38 14.77
N CYS A 124 -10.41 8.55 14.13
CA CYS A 124 -10.93 9.79 14.71
C CYS A 124 -12.43 9.69 15.01
N GLN A 125 -13.23 9.16 14.07
CA GLN A 125 -14.66 8.98 14.29
C GLN A 125 -14.95 8.07 15.47
N ALA A 126 -14.18 6.99 15.64
CA ALA A 126 -14.31 6.11 16.80
C ALA A 126 -14.01 6.85 18.12
N CYS A 127 -13.06 7.80 18.13
CA CYS A 127 -12.81 8.66 19.28
C CYS A 127 -14.01 9.57 19.58
N LEU A 128 -14.55 10.25 18.57
CA LEU A 128 -15.74 11.10 18.68
C LEU A 128 -16.95 10.30 19.22
N ASP A 129 -17.17 9.11 18.67
CA ASP A 129 -18.26 8.23 19.08
C ASP A 129 -18.06 7.72 20.52
N GLN A 130 -16.84 7.36 20.91
CA GLN A 130 -16.57 6.94 22.29
C GLN A 130 -16.77 8.11 23.25
N ALA A 131 -16.31 9.31 22.92
CA ALA A 131 -16.46 10.51 23.74
C ALA A 131 -17.95 10.86 23.98
N LYS A 132 -18.78 10.73 22.94
CA LYS A 132 -20.22 10.95 22.99
C LYS A 132 -20.97 9.90 23.83
N ASN A 133 -20.54 8.64 23.77
CA ASN A 133 -21.22 7.52 24.42
C ASN A 133 -20.65 7.15 25.79
N ALA A 134 -19.59 7.83 26.24
CA ALA A 134 -18.97 7.59 27.54
C ALA A 134 -19.98 7.79 28.68
N LYS A 135 -20.01 6.84 29.61
CA LYS A 135 -20.90 6.89 30.78
C LYS A 135 -20.40 7.89 31.82
N PRO A 136 -21.27 8.35 32.76
CA PRO A 136 -20.82 9.15 33.89
C PRO A 136 -19.68 8.45 34.66
N GLY A 137 -18.55 9.15 34.82
CA GLY A 137 -17.35 8.63 35.48
C GLY A 137 -16.34 7.94 34.57
N GLU A 138 -16.68 7.67 33.30
CA GLU A 138 -15.71 7.19 32.31
C GLU A 138 -14.91 8.34 31.70
N LYS A 139 -13.66 8.05 31.34
CA LYS A 139 -12.83 8.97 30.57
C LYS A 139 -13.34 9.03 29.13
N LYS A 140 -13.67 10.23 28.67
CA LYS A 140 -14.04 10.49 27.27
C LYS A 140 -12.78 10.50 26.42
N CYS A 141 -12.77 9.85 25.27
CA CYS A 141 -11.67 9.95 24.32
C CYS A 141 -11.49 11.42 23.95
N ASN A 142 -10.26 11.89 23.93
CA ASN A 142 -9.93 13.19 23.34
C ASN A 142 -8.71 13.15 22.42
N ILE A 143 -8.04 12.00 22.33
CA ILE A 143 -6.84 11.78 21.53
C ILE A 143 -7.04 10.48 20.75
N TRP A 144 -6.77 10.48 19.46
CA TRP A 144 -6.73 9.29 18.62
C TRP A 144 -5.34 9.12 18.02
N VAL A 145 -4.84 7.89 17.94
CA VAL A 145 -3.55 7.55 17.31
C VAL A 145 -3.76 6.35 16.40
N TYR A 146 -3.38 6.49 15.13
CA TYR A 146 -3.62 5.54 14.06
C TYR A 146 -2.30 5.10 13.42
N CYS A 147 -2.19 3.81 13.11
CA CYS A 147 -1.08 3.25 12.34
C CYS A 147 -1.43 3.09 10.85
N PRO A 148 -0.99 4.00 9.96
CA PRO A 148 -1.21 3.87 8.51
C PRO A 148 -0.19 2.96 7.80
N SER A 149 0.90 2.59 8.48
CA SER A 149 1.99 1.81 7.86
C SER A 149 1.59 0.33 7.74
N GLU A 150 1.63 -0.20 6.52
CA GLU A 150 1.38 -1.63 6.24
C GLU A 150 2.37 -2.55 6.98
N ASN A 151 3.59 -2.06 7.22
CA ASN A 151 4.64 -2.78 7.95
C ASN A 151 4.53 -2.60 9.49
N GLY A 152 3.45 -1.97 9.96
CA GLY A 152 3.27 -1.62 11.36
C GLY A 152 3.99 -0.35 11.78
N CYS A 153 3.78 0.06 13.03
CA CYS A 153 4.27 1.31 13.57
C CYS A 153 5.20 1.09 14.76
N TYR A 154 6.28 1.86 14.81
CA TYR A 154 7.25 1.77 15.88
C TYR A 154 6.78 2.53 17.13
N SER A 155 6.85 1.88 18.29
CA SER A 155 6.72 2.46 19.63
C SER A 155 7.83 1.89 20.51
N PRO A 156 8.38 2.65 21.48
CA PRO A 156 9.41 2.17 22.41
C PRO A 156 8.83 1.32 23.55
N ASP A 157 7.94 0.38 23.24
CA ASP A 157 7.37 -0.54 24.21
C ASP A 157 7.62 -2.01 23.83
N ILE A 158 7.00 -2.94 24.56
CA ILE A 158 7.20 -4.38 24.40
C ILE A 158 6.36 -5.00 23.28
N TYR A 159 5.45 -4.23 22.67
CA TYR A 159 4.51 -4.73 21.68
C TYR A 159 5.03 -4.54 20.26
N GLN A 160 4.46 -5.33 19.36
CA GLN A 160 4.63 -5.17 17.93
C GLN A 160 3.33 -4.59 17.38
N HIS A 161 3.35 -3.30 17.04
CA HIS A 161 2.16 -2.65 16.52
C HIS A 161 1.98 -2.94 15.04
N LYS A 162 0.74 -3.26 14.67
CA LYS A 162 0.38 -3.64 13.31
C LYS A 162 -0.32 -2.50 12.57
N HIS A 163 -0.37 -2.65 11.25
CA HIS A 163 -1.17 -1.79 10.39
C HIS A 163 -2.61 -1.70 10.92
N MET A 164 -3.23 -0.52 10.77
CA MET A 164 -4.62 -0.22 11.11
C MET A 164 -4.94 -0.15 12.61
N GLU A 165 -3.96 -0.29 13.49
CA GLU A 165 -4.18 -0.09 14.93
C GLU A 165 -4.72 1.32 15.20
N CYS A 166 -5.80 1.38 15.97
CA CYS A 166 -6.46 2.61 16.39
C CYS A 166 -6.52 2.69 17.91
N TRP A 167 -5.72 3.59 18.47
CA TRP A 167 -5.64 3.85 19.89
C TRP A 167 -6.53 5.03 20.25
N LEU A 168 -7.51 4.79 21.12
CA LEU A 168 -8.34 5.85 21.68
C LEU A 168 -7.82 6.16 23.07
N LYS A 169 -7.39 7.40 23.29
CA LYS A 169 -6.73 7.83 24.51
C LYS A 169 -7.46 9.02 25.14
N PHE A 170 -7.25 9.19 26.44
CA PHE A 170 -7.66 10.37 27.19
C PHE A 170 -6.48 10.98 27.94
N SER A 171 -6.36 12.30 27.88
CA SER A 171 -5.53 13.09 28.79
C SER A 171 -6.19 14.43 29.09
N GLU A 172 -6.20 14.86 30.34
CA GLU A 172 -6.65 16.22 30.71
C GLU A 172 -5.81 17.31 30.03
N LYS A 173 -4.53 17.01 29.78
CA LYS A 173 -3.59 17.87 29.07
C LYS A 173 -2.85 17.00 28.07
N PRO A 174 -3.31 16.91 26.82
CA PRO A 174 -2.62 16.15 25.77
C PRO A 174 -1.14 16.54 25.72
N ARG A 175 -0.26 15.54 25.75
CA ARG A 175 1.19 15.73 25.70
C ARG A 175 1.72 15.07 24.45
N LEU A 176 2.50 15.82 23.69
CA LEU A 176 3.22 15.29 22.55
C LEU A 176 4.29 14.33 23.06
N ASN A 177 4.26 13.08 22.60
CA ASN A 177 5.29 12.08 22.90
C ASN A 177 6.40 12.18 21.84
N PHE A 178 6.04 11.95 20.58
CA PHE A 178 6.95 12.06 19.45
C PHE A 178 6.33 12.84 18.29
N LYS A 179 7.17 13.59 17.57
CA LYS A 179 6.78 14.37 16.40
C LYS A 179 7.87 14.38 15.34
N ASN A 180 7.48 14.31 14.08
CA ASN A 180 8.36 14.41 12.92
C ASN A 180 9.49 13.38 12.97
N ARG A 181 10.75 13.82 13.04
CA ARG A 181 11.93 12.96 13.04
C ARG A 181 12.33 12.57 14.45
N TYR A 182 12.62 11.29 14.67
CA TYR A 182 13.35 10.88 15.86
C TYR A 182 14.76 11.44 15.81
N SER A 183 15.27 11.95 16.94
CA SER A 183 16.64 12.45 17.01
C SER A 183 17.66 11.33 16.79
N GLU A 184 18.84 11.67 16.25
CA GLU A 184 19.92 10.69 16.04
C GLU A 184 20.28 9.98 17.34
N GLN A 185 20.48 10.72 18.43
CA GLN A 185 20.75 10.15 19.75
C GLN A 185 19.66 9.17 20.21
N TYR A 186 18.39 9.45 19.90
CA TYR A 186 17.31 8.53 20.24
C TYR A 186 17.41 7.25 19.40
N ARG A 187 17.67 7.35 18.10
CA ARG A 187 17.82 6.21 17.19
C ARG A 187 19.07 5.38 17.46
N ASP A 188 20.16 5.99 17.94
CA ASP A 188 21.36 5.27 18.38
C ASP A 188 21.05 4.37 19.58
N ARG A 189 20.21 4.85 20.50
CA ARG A 189 19.74 4.08 21.67
C ARG A 189 18.62 3.11 21.32
N HIS A 190 17.87 3.38 20.26
CA HIS A 190 16.76 2.58 19.78
C HIS A 190 16.96 2.24 18.30
N PRO A 191 17.82 1.27 17.95
CA PRO A 191 18.19 1.00 16.56
C PRO A 191 17.04 0.57 15.64
N LYS A 192 15.90 0.16 16.23
CA LYS A 192 14.67 -0.18 15.50
C LYS A 192 13.77 1.03 15.20
N ALA A 193 14.07 2.20 15.77
CA ALA A 193 13.30 3.40 15.53
C ALA A 193 13.54 3.89 14.09
N PRO A 194 12.47 4.10 13.30
CA PRO A 194 12.56 4.68 11.96
C PRO A 194 13.05 6.13 12.01
N VAL A 195 13.25 6.75 10.85
CA VAL A 195 13.63 8.17 10.77
C VAL A 195 12.48 9.06 11.19
N MET A 196 11.28 8.81 10.67
CA MET A 196 10.05 9.55 10.97
C MET A 196 9.18 8.77 11.95
N VAL A 197 8.44 9.48 12.80
CA VAL A 197 7.36 8.90 13.59
C VAL A 197 6.33 8.28 12.64
N PRO A 198 6.01 6.99 12.74
CA PRO A 198 5.14 6.33 11.77
C PRO A 198 3.64 6.48 12.08
N TRP A 199 3.31 7.12 13.21
CA TRP A 199 1.95 7.32 13.67
C TRP A 199 1.32 8.58 13.10
N VAL A 200 0.00 8.55 13.01
CA VAL A 200 -0.85 9.71 12.69
C VAL A 200 -1.77 9.89 13.88
N SER A 201 -1.87 11.09 14.40
CA SER A 201 -2.74 11.32 15.55
C SER A 201 -3.35 12.71 15.55
N GLY A 202 -4.33 12.90 16.43
CA GLY A 202 -4.96 14.19 16.59
C GLY A 202 -5.69 14.28 17.92
N ILE A 203 -5.96 15.51 18.31
CA ILE A 203 -6.76 15.84 19.49
C ILE A 203 -8.12 16.29 18.98
N ILE A 204 -9.20 15.63 19.38
CA ILE A 204 -10.52 16.04 18.90
C ILE A 204 -10.99 17.34 19.58
N SER A 205 -11.73 18.16 18.85
CA SER A 205 -12.52 19.27 19.41
C SER A 205 -14.01 18.98 19.28
N GLU A 206 -14.80 19.38 20.27
CA GLU A 206 -16.27 19.35 20.20
C GLU A 206 -16.84 20.47 19.32
#